data_AF-W4LDF8-F1
#
_entry.id   AF-W4LDF8-F1
#
_cell.length_a   1.000
_cell.length_b   1.000
_cell.length_c   1.000
_cell.angle_alpha   90.00
_cell.angle_beta   90.00
_cell.angle_gamma   90.00
#
_symmetry.space_group_name_H-M   'P 1'
#
loop_
_entity.id
_entity.type
_entity.pdbx_description
1 polymer ?
#
loop_
_entity_poly.entity_id
_entity_poly.type
_entity_poly.pdbx_seq_one_letter_code
_entity_poly.pdbx_strand_id
1 'polypeptide(L)' 'MTQLLEKALAEVAKLTPEAQDAIAALILEELQDEQRWDQAFAASQPQLTKLAEKVRGDIRAGRVRKMGFDEL' A
#
# COMPACT_ATOMS: atom_id res chain seq x y z
N MET A 1 -18.13 -4.12 15.97
CA MET A 1 -17.09 -4.81 15.18
C MET A 1 -17.76 -5.37 13.94
N THR A 2 -17.07 -5.61 12.82
CA THR A 2 -17.74 -6.23 11.67
C THR A 2 -17.98 -7.71 11.96
N GLN A 3 -19.03 -8.30 11.40
CA GLN A 3 -19.33 -9.73 11.60
C GLN A 3 -18.16 -10.63 11.19
N LEU A 4 -17.40 -10.23 10.16
CA LEU A 4 -16.23 -10.96 9.71
C LEU A 4 -15.10 -10.94 10.75
N LEU A 5 -14.82 -9.76 11.33
CA LEU A 5 -13.78 -9.62 12.35
C LEU A 5 -14.16 -10.36 13.65
N GLU A 6 -15.44 -10.30 14.05
CA GLU A 6 -15.96 -11.09 15.18
C GLU A 6 -15.75 -12.59 14.96
N LYS A 7 -16.09 -13.10 13.78
CA LYS A 7 -15.88 -14.50 13.42
C LYS A 7 -14.40 -14.88 13.44
N ALA A 8 -13.52 -14.03 12.88
CA ALA A 8 -12.09 -14.27 12.88
C ALA A 8 -11.51 -14.37 14.30
N LEU A 9 -11.84 -13.41 15.16
CA LEU A 9 -11.39 -13.42 16.56
C LEU A 9 -11.94 -14.63 17.33
N ALA A 10 -13.19 -15.04 17.07
CA ALA A 10 -13.76 -16.23 17.68
C ALA A 10 -13.04 -17.53 17.28
N GLU A 11 -12.53 -17.65 16.05
CA GLU A 11 -11.70 -18.78 15.64
C GLU A 11 -10.30 -18.71 16.25
N VAL A 12 -9.68 -17.53 16.30
CA VAL A 12 -8.37 -17.34 16.93
C VAL A 12 -8.41 -17.70 18.41
N ALA A 13 -9.45 -17.31 19.13
CA ALA A 13 -9.61 -17.58 20.56
C ALA A 13 -9.66 -19.08 20.92
N LYS A 14 -9.90 -19.97 19.96
CA LYS A 14 -9.90 -21.44 20.16
C LYS A 14 -8.49 -22.05 20.10
N LEU A 15 -7.49 -21.30 19.65
CA LEU A 15 -6.12 -21.77 19.46
C LEU A 15 -5.31 -21.69 20.77
N THR A 16 -4.09 -22.25 20.78
CA THR A 16 -3.19 -22.10 21.93
C THR A 16 -2.75 -20.64 22.09
N PRO A 17 -2.37 -20.19 23.31
CA PRO A 17 -1.92 -18.82 23.53
C PRO A 17 -0.80 -18.39 22.58
N GLU A 18 0.15 -19.27 22.30
CA GLU A 18 1.27 -18.99 21.41
C GLU A 18 0.81 -18.75 19.95
N ALA A 19 -0.19 -19.50 19.49
CA ALA A 19 -0.78 -19.31 18.17
C ALA A 19 -1.63 -18.04 18.10
N GLN A 20 -2.33 -17.71 19.19
CA GLN A 20 -3.07 -16.44 19.30
C GLN A 20 -2.13 -15.24 19.19
N ASP A 21 -1.04 -15.26 19.95
CA ASP A 21 -0.04 -14.19 19.95
C ASP A 21 0.66 -14.07 18.59
N ALA A 22 0.98 -15.19 17.95
CA ALA A 22 1.58 -15.18 16.62
C ALA A 22 0.65 -14.53 15.57
N ILE A 23 -0.64 -14.86 15.60
CA ILE A 23 -1.63 -14.24 14.70
C ILE A 23 -1.83 -12.76 15.02
N ALA A 24 -1.89 -12.40 16.31
CA ALA A 24 -2.00 -11.02 16.73
C ALA A 24 -0.81 -10.18 16.26
N ALA A 25 0.42 -10.70 16.36
CA ALA A 25 1.62 -10.04 15.87
C ALA A 25 1.55 -9.75 14.37
N LEU A 26 1.14 -10.74 13.55
CA LEU A 26 0.98 -10.57 12.10
C LEU A 26 -0.05 -9.49 11.75
N ILE A 27 -1.20 -9.46 12.44
CA ILE A 27 -2.23 -8.44 12.22
C ILE A 27 -1.69 -7.05 12.56
N LEU A 28 -0.97 -6.91 13.68
CA LEU A 28 -0.42 -5.63 14.11
C LEU A 28 0.68 -5.12 13.17
N GLU A 29 1.53 -6.02 12.67
CA GLU A 29 2.55 -5.69 11.68
C GLU A 29 1.92 -5.16 10.38
N GLU A 30 0.92 -5.86 9.84
CA GLU A 30 0.21 -5.43 8.62
C GLU A 30 -0.46 -4.06 8.80
N LEU A 31 -1.10 -3.81 9.94
CA LEU A 31 -1.72 -2.51 10.24
C LEU A 31 -0.68 -1.38 10.32
N GLN A 32 0.50 -1.67 10.88
CA GLN A 32 1.59 -0.71 10.94
C GLN A 32 2.17 -0.43 9.55
N ASP A 33 2.32 -1.45 8.72
CA ASP A 33 2.81 -1.32 7.35
C ASP A 33 1.84 -0.54 6.46
N GLU A 34 0.53 -0.80 6.56
CA GLU A 34 -0.50 -0.01 5.86
C GLU A 34 -0.44 1.46 6.30
N GLN A 35 -0.33 1.72 7.61
CA GLN A 35 -0.21 3.09 8.11
C GLN A 35 1.05 3.79 7.59
N ARG A 36 2.18 3.08 7.53
CA ARG A 36 3.43 3.61 6.97
C ARG A 36 3.28 3.91 5.49
N TRP A 37 2.60 3.04 4.74
CA TRP A 37 2.36 3.20 3.32
C TRP A 37 1.47 4.43 3.05
N ASP A 38 0.37 4.57 3.78
CA ASP A 38 -0.52 5.74 3.70
C ASP A 38 0.23 7.05 3.94
N GLN A 39 1.07 7.10 4.97
CA GLN A 39 1.88 8.27 5.28
C GLN A 39 2.89 8.58 4.18
N ALA A 40 3.63 7.55 3.72
CA ALA A 40 4.62 7.71 2.66
C ALA A 40 3.97 8.16 1.35
N PHE A 41 2.82 7.57 0.99
CA PHE A 41 2.08 7.91 -0.22
C PHE A 41 1.52 9.33 -0.15
N ALA A 42 0.89 9.72 0.96
CA ALA A 42 0.41 11.09 1.17
C ALA A 42 1.57 12.11 1.08
N ALA A 43 2.72 11.80 1.67
CA ALA A 43 3.90 12.65 1.61
C ALA A 43 4.54 12.74 0.21
N SER A 44 4.30 11.76 -0.67
CA SER A 44 4.84 11.70 -2.04
C SER A 44 4.11 12.60 -3.05
N GLN A 45 2.91 13.08 -2.71
CA GLN A 45 2.04 13.83 -3.62
C GLN A 45 2.70 15.07 -4.25
N PRO A 46 3.49 15.90 -3.52
CA PRO A 46 4.19 17.03 -4.13
C PRO A 46 5.21 16.61 -5.20
N GLN A 47 6.00 15.57 -4.92
CA GLN A 47 7.00 15.04 -5.85
C GLN A 47 6.33 14.43 -7.08
N LEU A 48 5.26 13.66 -6.89
CA LEU A 48 4.46 13.09 -7.98
C LEU A 48 3.81 14.18 -8.84
N THR A 49 3.32 15.26 -8.22
CA THR A 49 2.75 16.41 -8.93
C THR A 49 3.80 17.08 -9.80
N LYS A 50 4.98 17.38 -9.24
CA LYS A 50 6.11 17.96 -9.99
C LYS A 50 6.54 17.07 -11.15
N LEU A 51 6.59 15.75 -10.93
CA LEU A 51 6.92 14.80 -11.99
C LEU A 51 5.86 14.82 -13.10
N ALA A 52 4.58 14.81 -12.75
CA ALA A 52 3.48 14.86 -13.71
C ALA A 52 3.49 16.16 -14.53
N GLU A 53 3.76 17.31 -13.90
CA GLU A 53 3.91 18.60 -14.59
C GLU A 53 5.08 18.58 -15.58
N LYS A 54 6.23 18.05 -15.17
CA LYS A 54 7.40 17.88 -16.03
C LYS A 54 7.06 17.01 -17.25
N VAL A 55 6.48 15.82 -17.02
CA VAL A 55 6.10 14.88 -18.09
C VAL A 55 5.13 15.54 -19.07
N ARG A 56 4.12 16.26 -18.57
CA ARG A 56 3.20 17.02 -19.44
C ARG A 56 3.91 18.10 -20.24
N GLY A 57 4.90 18.77 -19.66
CA GLY A 57 5.76 19.72 -20.35
C GLY A 57 6.61 19.08 -21.45
N ASP A 58 7.20 17.92 -21.16
CA ASP A 58 7.99 17.14 -22.12
C ASP A 58 7.13 16.65 -23.28
N ILE A 59 5.89 16.19 -23.01
CA ILE A 59 4.92 15.83 -24.06
C ILE A 59 4.64 17.02 -24.97
N ARG A 60 4.27 18.18 -24.40
CA ARG A 60 3.96 19.39 -25.19
C ARG A 60 5.15 19.86 -26.03
N ALA A 61 6.37 19.64 -25.55
CA ALA A 61 7.59 20.01 -26.24
C ALA A 61 8.11 18.94 -27.22
N GLY A 62 7.39 17.83 -27.41
CA GLY A 62 7.82 16.74 -28.29
C GLY A 62 9.06 15.99 -27.80
N ARG A 63 9.39 16.07 -26.51
CA ARG A 63 10.55 15.40 -25.89
C ARG A 63 10.25 13.98 -25.41
N VAL A 64 9.12 13.41 -25.82
CA VAL A 64 8.73 12.04 -25.49
C VAL A 64 8.55 11.25 -26.78
N ARG A 65 8.76 9.94 -26.71
CA ARG A 65 8.47 9.00 -27.79
C ARG A 65 7.55 7.90 -27.27
N LYS A 66 6.58 7.48 -28.08
CA LYS A 66 5.77 6.29 -27.80
C LYS A 66 6.65 5.05 -27.96
N MET A 67 6.60 4.16 -26.96
CA MET A 67 7.39 2.93 -26.92
C MET A 67 6.51 1.79 -26.41
N GLY A 68 6.62 0.62 -27.04
CA GLY A 68 5.95 -0.61 -26.59
C GLY A 68 6.72 -1.28 -25.45
N PHE A 69 6.05 -2.17 -24.70
CA PHE A 69 6.71 -2.97 -23.67
C PHE A 69 7.80 -3.89 -24.24
N ASP A 70 7.68 -4.31 -25.50
CA ASP A 70 8.67 -5.13 -26.21
C ASP A 70 9.93 -4.35 -26.64
N GLU A 71 9.94 -3.03 -26.42
CA GLU A 71 11.03 -2.12 -26.79
C GLU A 71 11.78 -1.55 -25.56
N LEU A 72 11.51 -2.06 -24.35
CA LEU A 72 12.14 -1.64 -23.09
C LEU A 72 13.53 -2.23 -22.85
#